data_AF-A0A1J0KTD9-F1
#
_entry.id   AF-A0A1J0KTD9-F1
#
_cell.length_a   1.000
_cell.length_b   1.000
_cell.length_c   1.000
_cell.angle_alpha   90.00
_cell.angle_beta   90.00
_cell.angle_gamma   90.00
#
_symmetry.space_group_name_H-M   'P 1'
#
loop_
_entity.id
_entity.type
_entity.pdbx_description
1 polymer ?
#
loop_
_entity_poly.entity_id
_entity_poly.type
_entity_poly.pdbx_seq_one_letter_code
_entity_poly.pdbx_strand_id
1 'polypeptide(L)'
;MHKHLNKVFIAYMAGLISALILVYIFTFIAKQQIPVSEDFKFKLYRLMVWGGVWGILLALPLSKNIWVKGSIVGLAVIFFNFLVKMPLSGQGFFALNAGTEVFLMNIIFNYLWGLLAAVIYAKVAKG
;
A
#
# COMPACT_ATOMS: atom_id res chain seq x y z
N MET A 1 -27.45 -0.76 0.11
CA MET A 1 -26.48 0.34 0.31
C MET A 1 -25.49 0.06 1.46
N HIS A 2 -25.96 -0.19 2.69
CA HIS A 2 -25.08 -0.43 3.86
C HIS A 2 -23.98 -1.50 3.66
N LYS A 3 -24.31 -2.67 3.08
CA LYS A 3 -23.33 -3.75 2.87
C LYS A 3 -22.17 -3.35 1.94
N HIS A 4 -22.40 -2.47 0.96
CA HIS A 4 -21.35 -2.03 0.04
C HIS A 4 -20.44 -0.98 0.68
N LEU A 5 -21.04 -0.03 1.42
CA LEU A 5 -20.31 0.97 2.20
C LEU A 5 -19.40 0.30 3.25
N ASN A 6 -19.90 -0.73 3.93
CA ASN A 6 -19.09 -1.49 4.89
C ASN A 6 -17.89 -2.15 4.23
N LYS A 7 -18.05 -2.74 3.04
CA LYS A 7 -16.92 -3.35 2.31
C LYS A 7 -15.87 -2.32 1.90
N VAL A 8 -16.30 -1.15 1.43
CA VAL A 8 -15.39 -0.05 1.08
C VAL A 8 -14.63 0.43 2.32
N PHE A 9 -15.31 0.60 3.45
CA PHE A 9 -14.68 1.00 4.70
C PHE A 9 -13.67 -0.06 5.20
N ILE A 10 -14.05 -1.34 5.20
CA ILE A 10 -13.15 -2.44 5.58
C ILE A 10 -11.93 -2.48 4.65
N ALA A 11 -12.12 -2.26 3.35
CA ALA A 11 -11.05 -2.22 2.37
C ALA A 11 -10.08 -1.05 2.62
N TYR A 12 -10.61 0.15 2.92
CA TYR A 12 -9.81 1.29 3.33
C TYR A 12 -9.00 0.99 4.60
N MET A 13 -9.65 0.47 5.64
CA MET A 13 -8.98 0.14 6.90
C MET A 13 -7.92 -0.96 6.71
N ALA A 14 -8.18 -1.96 5.87
CA ALA A 14 -7.21 -3.01 5.55
C ALA A 14 -5.96 -2.45 4.87
N GLY A 15 -6.13 -1.54 3.90
CA GLY A 15 -5.02 -0.86 3.25
C GLY A 15 -4.20 0.02 4.20
N LEU A 16 -4.88 0.78 5.06
CA LEU A 16 -4.25 1.64 6.06
C LEU A 16 -3.45 0.84 7.09
N ILE A 17 -4.03 -0.23 7.65
CA ILE A 17 -3.37 -1.09 8.63
C ILE A 17 -2.17 -1.81 7.99
N SER A 18 -2.32 -2.30 6.76
CA SER A 18 -1.22 -2.93 6.03
C SER A 18 -0.02 -1.97 5.84
N ALA A 19 -0.30 -0.71 5.48
CA ALA A 19 0.73 0.32 5.35
C ALA A 19 1.42 0.59 6.70
N LEU A 20 0.67 0.71 7.79
CA LEU A 20 1.21 0.91 9.14
C LEU A 20 2.14 -0.24 9.55
N ILE A 21 1.72 -1.49 9.34
CA ILE A 21 2.51 -2.68 9.69
C ILE A 21 3.84 -2.68 8.92
N LEU A 22 3.81 -2.42 7.61
CA LEU A 22 5.02 -2.43 6.79
C LEU A 22 5.98 -1.30 7.12
N VAL A 23 5.46 -0.10 7.39
CA VAL A 23 6.30 1.00 7.87
C VAL A 23 6.94 0.61 9.19
N TYR A 24 6.19 0.07 10.15
CA TYR A 24 6.75 -0.35 11.43
C TYR A 24 7.84 -1.42 11.28
N ILE A 25 7.58 -2.49 10.52
CA ILE A 25 8.56 -3.55 10.24
C ILE A 25 9.82 -2.96 9.62
N PHE A 26 9.69 -2.07 8.63
CA PHE A 26 10.85 -1.48 7.98
C PHE A 26 11.65 -0.58 8.93
N THR A 27 10.98 0.26 9.71
CA THR A 27 11.68 1.10 10.71
C THR A 27 12.43 0.27 11.74
N PHE A 28 11.86 -0.88 12.16
CA PHE A 28 12.49 -1.82 13.08
C PHE A 28 13.70 -2.53 12.45
N ILE A 29 13.55 -3.07 11.24
CA ILE A 29 14.63 -3.77 10.51
C ILE A 29 15.78 -2.81 10.17
N ALA A 30 15.47 -1.57 9.79
CA ALA A 30 16.47 -0.57 9.43
C ALA A 30 17.33 -0.10 10.62
N LYS A 31 17.07 -0.58 11.85
CA LYS A 31 17.72 -0.14 13.11
C LYS A 31 17.79 1.39 13.24
N GLN A 32 16.83 2.09 12.66
CA GLN A 32 16.78 3.54 12.69
C GLN A 32 16.15 3.97 14.01
N GLN A 33 16.88 4.72 14.83
CA GLN A 33 16.33 5.48 15.96
C GLN A 33 15.52 6.67 15.41
N ILE A 34 14.52 6.42 14.56
CA ILE A 34 13.75 7.51 13.93
C ILE A 34 13.12 8.31 15.05
N PRO A 35 13.53 9.57 15.26
CA PRO A 35 12.91 10.41 16.25
C PRO A 35 11.43 10.52 15.88
N VAL A 36 10.55 10.45 16.87
CA VAL A 36 9.12 10.71 16.67
C VAL A 36 8.92 12.22 16.46
N SER A 37 9.48 12.72 15.36
CA SER A 37 9.40 14.11 14.93
C SER A 37 8.09 14.37 14.20
N GLU A 38 7.71 15.64 14.09
CA GLU A 38 6.53 16.03 13.32
C GLU A 38 6.65 15.60 11.85
N ASP A 39 7.84 15.68 11.25
CA ASP A 39 8.08 15.21 9.86
C ASP A 39 7.81 13.71 9.70
N PHE A 40 8.26 12.89 10.66
CA PHE A 40 7.95 11.46 10.65
C PHE A 40 6.45 11.20 10.73
N LYS A 41 5.72 11.90 11.61
CA LYS A 41 4.26 11.78 11.72
C LYS A 41 3.57 12.15 10.41
N PHE A 42 3.95 13.27 9.79
CA PHE A 42 3.37 13.70 8.51
C PHE A 42 3.62 12.68 7.39
N LYS A 43 4.83 12.13 7.30
CA LYS A 43 5.15 11.07 6.34
C LYS A 43 4.33 9.81 6.60
N LEU A 44 4.23 9.38 7.86
CA LEU A 44 3.44 8.21 8.25
C LEU A 44 1.97 8.39 7.90
N TYR A 45 1.36 9.54 8.25
CA TYR A 45 -0.03 9.83 7.89
C TYR A 45 -0.25 9.79 6.39
N ARG A 46 0.66 10.40 5.61
CA ARG A 46 0.56 10.39 4.15
C ARG A 46 0.61 8.95 3.60
N LEU A 47 1.54 8.12 4.09
CA LEU A 47 1.64 6.72 3.67
C LEU A 47 0.40 5.91 4.05
N MET A 48 -0.12 6.11 5.26
CA MET A 48 -1.32 5.44 5.76
C MET A 48 -2.57 5.80 4.96
N VAL A 49 -2.79 7.10 4.68
CA VAL A 49 -3.93 7.58 3.90
C VAL A 49 -3.89 7.00 2.49
N TRP A 50 -2.73 7.06 1.81
CA TRP A 50 -2.59 6.48 0.47
C TRP A 50 -2.75 4.96 0.48
N GLY A 51 -2.22 4.27 1.49
CA GLY A 51 -2.48 2.85 1.70
C GLY A 51 -3.98 2.57 1.83
N GLY A 52 -4.73 3.37 2.59
CA GLY A 52 -6.18 3.22 2.68
C GLY A 52 -6.90 3.46 1.35
N VAL A 53 -6.57 4.53 0.64
CA VAL A 53 -7.20 4.88 -0.65
C VAL A 53 -7.02 3.75 -1.67
N TRP A 54 -5.80 3.21 -1.82
CA TRP A 54 -5.56 2.08 -2.71
C TRP A 54 -6.22 0.79 -2.23
N GLY A 55 -6.35 0.62 -0.91
CA GLY A 55 -7.05 -0.50 -0.29
C GLY A 55 -8.50 -0.64 -0.75
N ILE A 56 -9.19 0.48 -1.05
CA ILE A 56 -10.59 0.49 -1.53
C ILE A 56 -10.80 -0.42 -2.74
N LEU A 57 -9.80 -0.60 -3.60
CA LEU A 57 -9.88 -1.48 -4.78
C LEU A 57 -10.17 -2.95 -4.40
N LEU A 58 -9.85 -3.37 -3.17
CA LEU A 58 -10.18 -4.73 -2.68
C LEU A 58 -11.69 -4.98 -2.57
N ALA A 59 -12.50 -3.92 -2.43
CA ALA A 59 -13.95 -4.01 -2.43
C ALA A 59 -14.53 -4.36 -3.82
N LEU A 60 -13.76 -4.15 -4.90
CA LEU A 60 -14.17 -4.50 -6.25
C LEU A 60 -14.18 -6.03 -6.47
N PRO A 61 -15.02 -6.54 -7.39
CA PRO A 61 -15.12 -7.96 -7.70
C PRO A 61 -13.96 -8.46 -8.61
N LEU A 62 -12.70 -8.13 -8.27
CA LEU A 62 -11.52 -8.43 -9.12
C LEU A 62 -11.23 -9.93 -9.25
N SER A 63 -11.30 -10.68 -8.14
CA SER A 63 -11.09 -12.13 -8.10
C SER A 63 -11.67 -12.72 -6.82
N LYS A 64 -12.03 -14.01 -6.86
CA LYS A 64 -12.42 -14.79 -5.67
C LYS A 64 -11.19 -15.27 -4.88
N ASN A 65 -10.04 -15.45 -5.55
CA ASN A 65 -8.79 -15.82 -4.89
C ASN A 65 -8.16 -14.57 -4.27
N ILE A 66 -7.98 -14.60 -2.95
CA ILE A 66 -7.46 -13.45 -2.18
C ILE A 66 -6.04 -13.07 -2.57
N TRP A 67 -5.21 -14.05 -2.94
CA TRP A 67 -3.83 -13.82 -3.33
C TRP A 67 -3.78 -13.10 -4.68
N VAL A 68 -4.55 -13.59 -5.64
CA VAL A 68 -4.69 -12.95 -6.96
C VAL A 68 -5.26 -11.53 -6.82
N LYS A 69 -6.31 -11.35 -5.99
CA LYS A 69 -6.88 -10.04 -5.72
C LYS A 69 -5.85 -9.08 -5.11
N GLY A 70 -5.08 -9.53 -4.13
CA GLY A 70 -4.00 -8.74 -3.52
C GLY A 70 -2.90 -8.40 -4.50
N SER A 71 -2.48 -9.35 -5.34
CA SER A 71 -1.49 -9.12 -6.40
C SER A 71 -1.96 -8.09 -7.41
N ILE A 72 -3.23 -8.13 -7.86
CA ILE A 72 -3.79 -7.14 -8.79
C ILE A 72 -3.72 -5.73 -8.17
N VAL A 73 -4.16 -5.58 -6.92
CA VAL A 73 -4.16 -4.28 -6.24
C VAL A 73 -2.73 -3.79 -5.98
N GLY A 74 -1.83 -4.65 -5.50
CA GLY A 74 -0.42 -4.30 -5.31
C GLY A 74 0.26 -3.88 -6.61
N LEU A 75 0.04 -4.61 -7.70
CA LEU A 75 0.55 -4.26 -9.03
C LEU A 75 -0.01 -2.94 -9.54
N ALA A 76 -1.29 -2.64 -9.29
CA ALA A 76 -1.88 -1.36 -9.65
C ALA A 76 -1.13 -0.19 -8.99
N VAL A 77 -0.77 -0.31 -7.71
CA VAL A 77 0.03 0.71 -7.01
C VAL A 77 1.46 0.78 -7.55
N ILE A 78 2.10 -0.37 -7.82
CA ILE A 78 3.45 -0.43 -8.39
C ILE A 78 3.50 0.29 -9.73
N PHE A 79 2.57 -0.02 -10.63
CA PHE A 79 2.48 0.60 -11.94
C PHE A 79 2.13 2.09 -11.85
N PHE A 80 1.21 2.47 -10.96
CA PHE A 80 0.93 3.89 -10.72
C PHE A 80 2.19 4.65 -10.28
N ASN A 81 2.99 4.06 -9.39
CA ASN A 81 4.23 4.68 -8.95
C ASN A 81 5.23 4.83 -10.12
N PHE A 82 5.44 3.77 -10.90
CA PHE A 82 6.38 3.79 -12.03
C PHE A 82 5.95 4.68 -13.19
N LEU A 83 4.65 4.78 -13.47
CA LEU A 83 4.13 5.43 -14.66
C LEU A 83 3.61 6.85 -14.40
N VAL A 84 3.26 7.18 -13.16
CA VAL A 84 2.66 8.48 -12.82
C VAL A 84 3.51 9.19 -11.77
N LYS A 85 3.65 8.61 -10.58
CA LYS A 85 4.25 9.32 -9.44
C LYS A 85 5.73 9.66 -9.67
N MET A 86 6.52 8.69 -10.13
CA MET A 86 7.98 8.84 -10.31
C MET A 86 8.33 9.83 -11.44
N PRO A 87 7.70 9.78 -12.63
CA PRO A 87 7.90 10.81 -13.65
C PRO A 87 7.58 12.22 -13.13
N LEU A 88 6.47 12.39 -12.41
CA LEU A 88 6.07 13.68 -11.85
C LEU A 88 7.04 14.20 -10.77
N SER A 89 7.80 13.32 -10.13
CA SER A 89 8.85 13.70 -9.17
C SER A 89 10.26 13.73 -9.78
N GLY A 90 10.40 13.71 -11.11
CA GLY A 90 11.69 13.75 -11.81
C GLY A 90 12.49 12.43 -11.79
N GLN A 91 11.93 11.36 -11.23
CA GLN A 91 12.58 10.05 -11.10
C GLN A 91 12.52 9.22 -12.39
N GLY A 92 11.82 9.71 -13.42
CA GLY A 92 11.65 9.03 -14.70
C GLY A 92 10.67 7.84 -14.63
N PHE A 93 10.33 7.31 -15.80
CA PHE A 93 9.53 6.08 -15.89
C PHE A 93 10.31 4.91 -15.32
N PHE A 94 9.64 4.03 -14.58
CA PHE A 94 10.28 2.85 -13.98
C PHE A 94 11.54 3.18 -13.15
N ALA A 95 11.56 4.33 -12.47
CA ALA A 95 12.67 4.78 -11.64
C ALA A 95 14.01 4.96 -12.40
N LEU A 96 13.97 5.25 -13.71
CA LEU A 96 15.17 5.37 -14.56
C LEU A 96 16.26 6.29 -13.98
N ASN A 97 15.86 7.36 -13.29
CA ASN A 97 16.75 8.36 -12.71
C ASN A 97 16.91 8.25 -11.18
N ALA A 98 16.25 7.28 -10.53
CA ALA A 98 16.19 7.17 -9.06
C ALA A 98 17.04 6.04 -8.47
N GLY A 99 17.61 5.18 -9.33
CA GLY A 99 18.49 4.08 -8.94
C GLY A 99 17.76 2.78 -8.59
N THR A 100 18.54 1.70 -8.54
CA THR A 100 18.03 0.33 -8.37
C THR A 100 17.32 0.11 -7.04
N GLU A 101 17.74 0.78 -5.98
CA GLU A 101 17.10 0.67 -4.66
C GLU A 101 15.64 1.14 -4.71
N VAL A 102 15.38 2.33 -5.27
CA VAL A 102 14.02 2.88 -5.39
C VAL A 102 13.14 1.97 -6.24
N PHE A 103 13.68 1.42 -7.33
CA PHE A 103 13.00 0.45 -8.18
C PHE A 103 12.56 -0.80 -7.39
N LEU A 104 13.50 -1.43 -6.68
CA LEU A 104 13.23 -2.65 -5.91
C LEU A 104 12.29 -2.38 -4.74
N MET A 105 12.48 -1.28 -4.01
CA MET A 105 11.63 -0.92 -2.87
C MET A 105 10.20 -0.65 -3.32
N ASN A 106 9.98 -0.02 -4.48
CA ASN A 106 8.63 0.17 -5.02
C ASN A 106 7.93 -1.18 -5.24
N ILE A 107 8.61 -2.19 -5.78
CA ILE A 107 8.03 -3.51 -6.03
C ILE A 107 7.78 -4.22 -4.70
N ILE A 108 8.81 -4.37 -3.87
CA ILE A 108 8.74 -5.19 -2.64
C ILE A 108 7.70 -4.64 -1.68
N PHE A 109 7.73 -3.33 -1.39
CA PHE A 109 6.81 -2.74 -0.42
C PHE A 109 5.37 -2.80 -0.87
N ASN A 110 5.08 -2.36 -2.10
CA ASN A 110 3.70 -2.28 -2.56
C ASN A 110 3.11 -3.66 -2.87
N TYR A 111 3.94 -4.64 -3.26
CA TYR A 111 3.46 -6.01 -3.43
C TYR A 111 3.11 -6.66 -2.10
N LEU A 112 3.99 -6.59 -1.11
CA LEU A 112 3.73 -7.09 0.24
C LEU A 112 2.53 -6.37 0.88
N TRP A 113 2.42 -5.06 0.65
CA TRP A 113 1.30 -4.25 1.12
C TRP A 113 -0.04 -4.76 0.56
N GLY A 114 -0.11 -4.98 -0.75
CA GLY A 114 -1.32 -5.46 -1.43
C GLY A 114 -1.76 -6.83 -0.94
N LEU A 115 -0.82 -7.75 -0.74
CA LEU A 115 -1.10 -9.09 -0.21
C LEU A 115 -1.61 -9.04 1.24
N LEU A 116 -0.92 -8.30 2.11
CA LEU A 116 -1.32 -8.16 3.52
C LEU A 116 -2.68 -7.47 3.65
N ALA A 117 -2.94 -6.41 2.86
CA ALA A 117 -4.23 -5.74 2.83
C ALA A 117 -5.35 -6.69 2.38
N ALA A 118 -5.11 -7.52 1.35
CA ALA A 118 -6.07 -8.52 0.89
C ALA A 118 -6.38 -9.59 1.96
N VAL A 119 -5.37 -10.03 2.72
CA VAL A 119 -5.57 -10.97 3.84
C VAL A 119 -6.42 -10.34 4.95
N ILE A 120 -6.10 -9.10 5.36
CA ILE A 120 -6.87 -8.38 6.39
C ILE A 120 -8.32 -8.20 5.92
N TYR A 121 -8.51 -7.70 4.69
CA TYR A 121 -9.83 -7.53 4.10
C TYR A 121 -10.64 -8.83 4.08
N ALA A 122 -10.03 -9.93 3.64
CA ALA A 122 -10.71 -11.22 3.54
C ALA A 122 -11.08 -11.84 4.90
N LYS A 123 -10.33 -11.53 5.97
CA LYS A 123 -10.66 -11.99 7.32
C LYS A 123 -11.84 -11.22 7.91
N VAL A 124 -11.93 -9.92 7.65
CA VAL A 124 -12.95 -9.04 8.27
C VAL A 124 -14.23 -8.99 7.43
N ALA A 125 -14.14 -8.96 6.10
CA ALA A 125 -15.29 -8.84 5.20
C ALA A 125 -16.13 -10.12 5.05
N LYS A 126 -15.77 -11.20 5.77
CA LYS A 126 -16.53 -12.45 5.86
C LYS A 126 -17.60 -12.45 6.96
N GLY A 127 -17.63 -11.42 7.81
CA GLY A 127 -18.78 -11.10 8.68
C GLY A 127 -19.82 -10.25 7.95
#